data_AF-A0A561X057-F1
#
_entry.id   AF-A0A561X057-F1
#
_cell.length_a   1.000
_cell.length_b   1.000
_cell.length_c   1.000
_cell.angle_alpha   90.00
_cell.angle_beta   90.00
_cell.angle_gamma   90.00
#
_symmetry.space_group_name_H-M   'P 1'
#
loop_
_entity.id
_entity.type
_entity.pdbx_description
1 polymer ?
#
loop_
_entity_poly.entity_id
_entity_poly.type
_entity_poly.pdbx_seq_one_letter_code
_entity_poly.pdbx_strand_id
1 'polypeptide(L)'
;MQEQRQEERERLKEILYQIRQRRTSKTYTALYYYSYHSSPKTHSHLCISYEELIERHLSELKQIRAKEELIPAGLRKGWDIIQDIVRAAKRRREFDYSRFKLLLSNLKVPLR
;
A
#
# COMPACT_ATOMS: atom_id res chain seq x y z
N MET A 1 -7.73 31.36 -37.14
CA MET A 1 -6.82 31.54 -35.97
C MET A 1 -7.54 31.67 -34.61
N GLN A 2 -8.80 32.12 -34.53
CA GLN A 2 -9.55 32.13 -33.25
C GLN A 2 -10.16 30.77 -32.90
N GLU A 3 -10.61 30.01 -33.90
CA GLU A 3 -11.28 28.72 -33.74
C GLU A 3 -10.35 27.63 -33.18
N GLN A 4 -9.13 27.51 -33.71
CA GLN A 4 -8.10 26.59 -33.20
C GLN A 4 -7.74 26.85 -31.72
N ARG A 5 -7.72 28.12 -31.30
CA ARG A 5 -7.46 28.49 -29.90
C ARG A 5 -8.63 28.12 -28.98
N GLN A 6 -9.84 28.09 -29.51
CA GLN A 6 -11.03 27.69 -28.75
C GLN A 6 -11.07 26.16 -28.58
N GLU A 7 -10.76 25.41 -29.66
CA GLU A 7 -10.66 23.94 -29.60
C GLU A 7 -9.57 23.48 -28.63
N GLU A 8 -8.41 24.15 -28.62
CA GLU A 8 -7.32 23.83 -27.71
C GLU A 8 -7.70 24.09 -26.24
N ARG A 9 -8.46 25.17 -25.97
CA ARG A 9 -8.98 25.46 -24.62
C ARG A 9 -9.98 24.40 -24.14
N GLU A 10 -10.86 23.92 -25.03
CA GLU A 10 -11.83 22.87 -24.66
C GLU A 10 -11.12 21.53 -24.42
N ARG A 11 -10.12 21.15 -25.24
CA ARG A 11 -9.29 19.96 -24.99
C ARG A 11 -8.58 20.02 -23.64
N LEU A 12 -8.02 21.18 -23.28
CA LEU A 12 -7.34 21.35 -21.99
C LEU A 12 -8.30 21.21 -20.80
N LYS A 13 -9.52 21.75 -20.91
CA LYS A 13 -10.56 21.57 -19.87
C LYS A 13 -10.92 20.10 -19.70
N GLU A 14 -11.05 19.35 -20.79
CA GLU A 14 -11.40 17.94 -20.75
C GLU A 14 -10.28 17.09 -20.14
N ILE A 15 -9.01 17.38 -20.47
CA ILE A 15 -7.84 16.76 -19.84
C ILE A 15 -7.82 17.03 -18.33
N LEU A 16 -8.04 18.28 -17.91
CA LEU A 16 -8.06 18.65 -16.49
C LEU A 16 -9.22 17.99 -15.74
N TYR A 17 -10.39 17.87 -16.37
CA TYR A 17 -11.55 17.16 -15.83
C TYR A 17 -11.24 15.67 -15.61
N GLN A 18 -10.64 15.01 -16.60
CA GLN A 18 -10.25 13.60 -16.50
C GLN A 18 -9.16 13.38 -15.44
N ILE A 19 -8.19 14.29 -15.32
CA ILE A 19 -7.18 14.24 -14.26
C ILE A 19 -7.82 14.41 -12.87
N ARG A 20 -8.79 15.32 -12.74
CA ARG A 20 -9.53 15.55 -11.48
C ARG A 20 -10.34 14.34 -11.07
N GLN A 21 -11.08 13.73 -12.01
CA GLN A 21 -11.82 12.48 -11.78
C GLN A 21 -10.89 11.33 -11.36
N ARG A 22 -9.72 11.18 -12.01
CA ARG A 22 -8.73 10.17 -11.62
C ARG A 22 -8.13 10.39 -10.23
N ARG A 23 -8.07 11.63 -9.73
CA ARG A 23 -7.60 11.96 -8.37
C ARG A 23 -8.68 11.68 -7.31
N THR A 24 -9.95 12.00 -7.59
CA THR A 24 -11.04 11.80 -6.62
C THR A 24 -11.42 10.32 -6.44
N SER A 25 -11.35 9.49 -7.48
CA SER A 25 -11.64 8.06 -7.37
C SER A 25 -10.64 7.31 -6.49
N LYS A 26 -9.34 7.65 -6.55
CA LYS A 26 -8.30 7.03 -5.71
C LYS A 26 -8.46 7.36 -4.23
N THR A 27 -8.92 8.56 -3.91
CA THR A 27 -9.18 8.98 -2.51
C THR A 27 -10.44 8.36 -1.92
N TYR A 28 -11.49 8.15 -2.72
CA TYR A 28 -12.74 7.59 -2.22
C TYR A 28 -12.63 6.09 -1.88
N THR A 29 -11.90 5.30 -2.67
CA THR A 29 -11.66 3.87 -2.33
C THR A 29 -10.79 3.74 -1.09
N ALA A 30 -9.80 4.63 -0.91
CA ALA A 30 -8.95 4.64 0.28
C ALA A 30 -9.73 5.06 1.54
N LEU A 31 -10.58 6.09 1.45
CA LEU A 31 -11.36 6.59 2.60
C LEU A 31 -12.46 5.63 3.04
N TYR A 32 -13.14 4.95 2.11
CA TYR A 32 -14.12 3.93 2.48
C TYR A 32 -13.51 2.71 3.17
N TYR A 33 -12.26 2.36 2.82
CA TYR A 33 -11.54 1.25 3.47
C TYR A 33 -11.12 1.58 4.92
N TYR A 34 -10.74 2.83 5.21
CA TYR A 34 -10.40 3.26 6.57
C TYR A 34 -11.64 3.50 7.47
N SER A 35 -12.79 3.79 6.87
CA SER A 35 -14.02 4.10 7.61
C SER A 35 -14.70 2.86 8.23
N TYR A 36 -14.62 1.68 7.59
CA TYR A 36 -15.31 0.47 8.06
C TYR A 36 -14.63 -0.31 9.21
N HIS A 37 -13.41 0.06 9.60
CA HIS A 37 -12.66 -0.65 10.65
C HIS A 37 -12.26 0.22 11.85
N SER A 38 -12.78 1.45 11.93
CA SER A 38 -12.56 2.32 13.09
C SER A 38 -13.49 1.92 14.24
N SER A 39 -13.19 0.79 14.88
CA SER A 39 -13.73 0.48 16.21
C SER A 39 -13.11 1.47 17.22
N PRO A 40 -13.91 2.13 18.07
CA PRO A 40 -13.42 3.18 18.96
C PRO A 40 -12.83 2.54 20.21
N LYS A 41 -11.62 2.00 20.12
CA LYS A 41 -10.85 1.60 21.30
C LYS A 41 -9.39 1.97 21.10
N THR A 42 -9.01 3.04 21.77
CA THR A 42 -7.66 3.36 22.25
C THR A 42 -6.77 2.12 22.41
N HIS A 43 -6.00 1.79 21.38
CA HIS A 43 -4.77 1.02 21.50
C HIS A 43 -3.84 1.56 20.43
N SER A 44 -2.60 1.84 20.83
CA SER A 44 -1.55 2.44 20.02
C SER A 44 -1.59 1.97 18.56
N HIS A 45 -1.41 2.89 17.62
CA HIS A 45 -1.31 2.66 16.17
C HIS A 45 -0.18 1.69 15.71
N LEU A 46 0.38 0.90 16.64
CA LEU A 46 1.60 0.13 16.52
C LEU A 46 1.39 -1.39 16.39
N CYS A 47 0.24 -1.94 16.76
CA CYS A 47 0.00 -3.39 16.71
C CYS A 47 -1.37 -3.70 16.09
N ILE A 48 -1.37 -4.40 14.94
CA ILE A 48 -2.55 -5.03 14.34
C ILE A 48 -2.52 -6.53 14.63
N SER A 49 -3.66 -7.22 14.56
CA SER A 49 -3.69 -8.67 14.74
C SER A 49 -3.02 -9.42 13.57
N TYR A 50 -2.69 -10.69 13.77
CA TYR A 50 -2.20 -11.54 12.67
C TYR A 50 -3.23 -11.66 11.54
N GLU A 51 -4.50 -11.83 11.90
CA GLU A 51 -5.61 -11.94 10.96
C GLU A 51 -5.71 -10.68 10.11
N GLU A 52 -5.65 -9.49 10.74
CA GLU A 52 -5.63 -8.21 10.03
C GLU A 52 -4.38 -8.07 9.14
N LEU A 53 -3.22 -8.51 9.60
CA LEU A 53 -1.98 -8.46 8.81
C LEU A 53 -2.10 -9.31 7.55
N ILE A 54 -2.60 -10.54 7.68
CA ILE A 54 -2.78 -11.45 6.56
C ILE A 54 -3.86 -10.92 5.62
N GLU A 55 -5.01 -10.50 6.13
CA GLU A 55 -6.08 -9.94 5.30
C GLU A 55 -5.58 -8.78 4.42
N ARG A 56 -4.78 -7.88 5.00
CA ARG A 56 -4.28 -6.68 4.31
C ARG A 56 -3.12 -6.96 3.36
N HIS A 57 -2.20 -7.88 3.70
CA HIS A 57 -0.89 -7.98 3.03
C HIS A 57 -0.59 -9.35 2.42
N LEU A 58 -1.48 -10.33 2.51
CA LEU A 58 -1.22 -11.70 2.00
C LEU A 58 -0.85 -11.71 0.51
N SER A 59 -1.56 -10.94 -0.31
CA SER A 59 -1.29 -10.87 -1.76
C SER A 59 0.15 -10.41 -2.03
N GLU A 60 0.59 -9.38 -1.32
CA GLU A 60 1.91 -8.77 -1.48
C GLU A 60 3.01 -9.71 -0.96
N LEU A 61 2.79 -10.36 0.19
CA LEU A 61 3.70 -11.36 0.74
C LEU A 61 3.86 -12.56 -0.21
N LYS A 62 2.79 -13.02 -0.85
CA LYS A 62 2.83 -14.10 -1.86
C LYS A 62 3.65 -13.69 -3.09
N GLN A 63 3.47 -12.47 -3.58
CA GLN A 63 4.24 -11.97 -4.73
C GLN A 63 5.74 -11.88 -4.42
N ILE A 64 6.09 -11.39 -3.23
CA ILE A 64 7.50 -11.31 -2.79
C ILE A 64 8.07 -12.72 -2.64
N ARG A 65 7.33 -13.65 -2.02
CA ARG A 65 7.77 -15.05 -1.86
C ARG A 65 8.00 -15.75 -3.19
N ALA A 66 7.15 -15.51 -4.19
CA ALA A 66 7.31 -16.08 -5.53
C ALA A 66 8.56 -15.58 -6.27
N LYS A 67 9.02 -14.37 -5.95
CA LYS A 67 10.21 -13.74 -6.53
C LYS A 67 11.37 -13.63 -5.54
N GLU A 68 11.39 -14.46 -4.50
CA GLU A 68 12.37 -14.34 -3.40
C GLU A 68 13.82 -14.44 -3.88
N GLU A 69 14.07 -15.28 -4.88
CA GLU A 69 15.40 -15.47 -5.48
C GLU A 69 15.92 -14.20 -6.19
N LEU A 70 15.01 -13.32 -6.61
CA LEU A 70 15.33 -12.06 -7.29
C LEU A 70 15.51 -10.89 -6.32
N ILE A 71 15.37 -11.10 -5.01
CA ILE A 71 15.54 -10.04 -4.02
C ILE A 71 17.03 -9.64 -3.97
N PRO A 72 17.38 -8.35 -4.18
CA PRO A 72 18.75 -7.89 -4.09
C PRO A 72 19.37 -8.19 -2.71
N ALA A 73 20.66 -8.54 -2.68
CA ALA A 73 21.36 -8.91 -1.45
C ALA A 73 21.20 -7.86 -0.33
N GLY A 74 21.23 -6.57 -0.66
CA GLY A 74 21.03 -5.48 0.30
C GLY A 74 19.63 -5.41 0.93
N LEU A 75 18.62 -6.05 0.33
CA LEU A 75 17.24 -6.08 0.82
C LEU A 75 16.84 -7.41 1.44
N ARG A 76 17.67 -8.46 1.32
CA ARG A 76 17.36 -9.80 1.82
C ARG A 76 17.15 -9.82 3.33
N LYS A 77 17.99 -9.08 4.08
CA LYS A 77 17.80 -8.87 5.52
C LYS A 77 16.44 -8.26 5.86
N GLY A 78 15.92 -7.36 5.00
CA GLY A 78 14.59 -6.79 5.17
C GLY A 78 13.49 -7.83 5.00
N TRP A 79 13.66 -8.75 4.05
CA TRP A 79 12.74 -9.87 3.85
C TRP A 79 12.73 -10.85 5.03
N ASP A 80 13.90 -11.18 5.57
CA ASP A 80 14.00 -12.06 6.75
C ASP A 80 13.27 -11.46 7.96
N ILE A 81 13.44 -10.16 8.19
CA ILE A 81 12.75 -9.44 9.27
C ILE A 81 11.22 -9.47 9.06
N ILE A 82 10.73 -9.32 7.82
CA ILE A 82 9.30 -9.42 7.53
C ILE A 82 8.78 -10.82 7.89
N GLN A 83 9.50 -11.88 7.53
CA GLN A 83 9.11 -13.24 7.88
C GLN A 83 9.04 -13.43 9.40
N ASP A 84 10.01 -12.88 10.14
CA ASP A 84 10.02 -12.94 11.60
C ASP A 84 8.86 -12.19 12.24
N ILE A 85 8.51 -11.01 11.70
CA ILE A 85 7.33 -10.27 12.12
C ILE A 85 6.05 -11.09 11.89
N VAL A 86 5.89 -11.71 10.71
CA VAL A 86 4.71 -12.55 10.41
C VAL A 86 4.64 -13.75 11.37
N ARG A 87 5.78 -14.39 11.68
CA ARG A 87 5.85 -15.48 12.67
C ARG A 87 5.52 -15.00 14.08
N ALA A 88 5.99 -13.82 14.49
CA ALA A 88 5.68 -13.22 15.77
C ALA A 88 4.18 -12.92 15.90
N ALA A 89 3.60 -12.27 14.88
CA ALA A 89 2.18 -12.00 14.78
C ALA A 89 1.36 -13.30 14.91
N LYS A 90 1.72 -14.36 14.17
CA LYS A 90 1.05 -15.67 14.25
C LYS A 90 1.07 -16.28 15.65
N ARG A 91 2.13 -16.02 16.43
CA ARG A 91 2.27 -16.44 17.83
C ARG A 91 1.59 -15.48 18.82
N ARG A 92 0.79 -14.53 18.33
CA ARG A 92 0.15 -13.46 19.11
C ARG A 92 1.16 -12.65 19.93
N ARG A 93 2.38 -12.50 19.42
CA ARG A 93 3.40 -11.63 19.99
C ARG A 93 3.29 -10.25 19.37
N GLU A 94 3.64 -9.24 20.16
CA GLU A 94 3.72 -7.87 19.70
C GLU A 94 4.80 -7.72 18.62
N PHE A 95 4.53 -6.83 17.68
CA PHE A 95 5.45 -6.48 16.61
C PHE A 95 5.20 -5.05 16.16
N ASP A 96 6.21 -4.43 15.55
CA ASP A 96 6.09 -3.08 15.02
C ASP A 96 5.48 -3.11 13.61
N TYR A 97 4.21 -2.74 13.51
CA TYR A 97 3.49 -2.68 12.23
C TYR A 97 4.02 -1.56 11.31
N SER A 98 4.53 -0.46 11.86
CA SER A 98 5.10 0.63 11.06
C SER A 98 6.40 0.18 10.39
N ARG A 99 7.25 -0.52 11.14
CA ARG A 99 8.47 -1.14 10.60
C ARG A 99 8.15 -2.19 9.54
N PHE A 100 7.12 -3.03 9.77
CA PHE A 100 6.66 -3.98 8.77
C PHE A 100 6.28 -3.29 7.45
N LYS A 101 5.45 -2.23 7.50
CA LYS A 101 5.03 -1.48 6.30
C LYS A 101 6.21 -0.88 5.55
N LEU A 102 7.17 -0.30 6.28
CA LEU A 102 8.38 0.30 5.69
C LEU A 102 9.19 -0.75 4.91
N LEU A 103 9.50 -1.89 5.55
CA LEU A 103 10.25 -2.98 4.92
C LEU A 103 9.51 -3.53 3.70
N LEU A 104 8.20 -3.72 3.84
CA LEU A 104 7.36 -4.24 2.76
C LEU A 104 7.33 -3.27 1.55
N SER A 105 7.28 -1.96 1.79
CA SER A 105 7.35 -0.96 0.72
C SER A 105 8.70 -0.98 -0.02
N ASN A 106 9.80 -1.16 0.71
CA ASN A 106 11.14 -1.21 0.12
C ASN A 106 11.32 -2.42 -0.80
N LEU A 107 10.66 -3.55 -0.50
CA LEU A 107 10.70 -4.75 -1.34
C LEU A 107 9.77 -4.66 -2.58
N LYS A 108 8.73 -3.83 -2.54
CA LYS A 108 7.81 -3.67 -3.67
C LYS A 108 8.42 -2.90 -4.84
N VAL A 109 9.30 -1.94 -4.57
CA VAL A 109 9.92 -1.10 -5.62
C VAL A 109 10.76 -1.93 -6.61
N PRO A 110 11.65 -2.85 -6.18
CA PRO A 110 12.48 -3.63 -7.10
C PRO A 110 11.77 -4.84 -7.75
N LEU A 111 10.56 -5.22 -7.31
CA LEU A 111 9.84 -6.41 -7.79
C LEU A 111 8.68 -6.11 -8.75
N ARG A 112 8.50 -4.83 -9.12
CA ARG A 112 7.56 -4.36 -10.14
C ARG A 112 8.04 -4.65 -11.56
#